data_AF-A0A2E9BPC9-F1
#
_entry.id   AF-A0A2E9BPC9-F1
#
_cell.length_a   1.000
_cell.length_b   1.000
_cell.length_c   1.000
_cell.angle_alpha   90.00
_cell.angle_beta   90.00
_cell.angle_gamma   90.00
#
_symmetry.space_group_name_H-M   'P 1'
#
loop_
_entity.id
_entity.type
_entity.pdbx_description
1 polymer ?
#
loop_
_entity_poly.entity_id
_entity_poly.type
_entity_poly.pdbx_seq_one_letter_code
_entity_poly.pdbx_strand_id
1 'polypeptide(L)'
;MLRLGDMRPNFVQSIRALRIGDLQEAAQRERNVFWRTSLRDMATKADAVAKIVEDFGLGAQKGLTELGASIVRSVPRSADTGFVVVLEHLPTRAQYALCQEILDMFRDVADEMGDKNVAFRCFFSAH
;
A
#
# COMPACT_ATOMS: atom_id res chain seq x y z
N MET A 1 3.36 -22.43 3.02
CA MET A 1 2.81 -21.48 2.01
C MET A 1 2.12 -20.37 2.77
N LEU A 2 2.46 -19.11 2.52
CA LEU A 2 1.88 -17.93 3.20
C LEU A 2 0.36 -17.87 2.94
N ARG A 3 -0.45 -17.57 3.97
CA ARG A 3 -1.91 -17.38 3.89
C ARG A 3 -2.25 -15.97 4.36
N LEU A 4 -2.96 -15.17 3.57
CA LEU A 4 -3.29 -13.79 3.97
C LEU A 4 -4.43 -13.76 4.99
N GLY A 5 -5.36 -14.72 4.93
CA GLY A 5 -6.46 -14.88 5.88
C GLY A 5 -6.02 -15.08 7.35
N ASP A 6 -4.81 -15.61 7.59
CA ASP A 6 -4.27 -15.77 8.94
C ASP A 6 -3.76 -14.44 9.53
N MET A 7 -3.66 -13.40 8.71
CA MET A 7 -3.24 -12.06 9.09
C MET A 7 -4.46 -11.15 9.28
N ARG A 8 -4.37 -10.21 10.23
CA ARG A 8 -5.36 -9.13 10.40
C ARG A 8 -5.64 -8.48 9.03
N PRO A 9 -6.89 -8.19 8.65
CA PRO A 9 -7.21 -7.74 7.30
C PRO A 9 -6.75 -6.32 7.00
N ASN A 10 -6.67 -5.44 8.00
CA ASN A 10 -6.38 -4.01 7.82
C ASN A 10 -5.20 -3.60 8.70
N PHE A 11 -4.06 -3.30 8.08
CA PHE A 11 -2.86 -2.80 8.76
C PHE A 11 -1.86 -2.16 7.79
N VAL A 12 -0.95 -1.39 8.38
CA VAL A 12 0.32 -0.96 7.78
C VAL A 12 1.46 -1.44 8.67
N GLN A 13 2.29 -2.37 8.19
CA GLN A 13 3.36 -2.95 9.01
C GLN A 13 4.66 -3.16 8.21
N SER A 14 5.78 -3.28 8.92
CA SER A 14 7.04 -3.66 8.28
C SER A 14 6.94 -5.07 7.68
N ILE A 15 7.51 -5.26 6.47
CA ILE A 15 7.52 -6.54 5.76
C ILE A 15 8.34 -7.63 6.50
N ARG A 16 9.27 -7.23 7.37
CA ARG A 16 10.11 -8.12 8.21
C ARG A 16 10.73 -9.26 7.38
N ALA A 17 10.37 -10.51 7.70
CA ALA A 17 10.92 -11.72 7.08
C ALA A 17 10.09 -12.23 5.88
N LEU A 18 8.97 -11.57 5.55
CA LEU A 18 8.14 -11.96 4.42
C LEU A 18 8.83 -11.59 3.10
N ARG A 19 8.80 -12.51 2.13
CA ARG A 19 9.30 -12.24 0.79
C ARG A 19 8.18 -11.65 -0.06
N ILE A 20 8.54 -10.70 -0.92
CA ILE A 20 7.59 -10.05 -1.83
C ILE A 20 6.96 -11.08 -2.78
N GLY A 21 7.74 -12.06 -3.26
CA GLY A 21 7.22 -13.15 -4.10
C GLY A 21 6.13 -13.96 -3.39
N ASP A 22 6.34 -14.33 -2.12
CA ASP A 22 5.36 -15.07 -1.33
C ASP A 22 4.06 -14.27 -1.13
N LEU A 23 4.17 -12.94 -0.97
CA LEU A 23 3.02 -12.03 -0.87
C LEU A 23 2.25 -11.94 -2.20
N GLN A 24 2.97 -11.82 -3.32
CA GLN A 24 2.36 -11.76 -4.65
C GLN A 24 1.63 -13.06 -4.99
N GLU A 25 2.25 -14.21 -4.75
CA GLU A 25 1.65 -15.53 -4.95
C GLU A 25 0.39 -15.72 -4.08
N ALA A 26 0.47 -15.30 -2.80
CA ALA A 26 -0.68 -15.38 -1.90
C ALA A 26 -1.82 -14.44 -2.34
N ALA A 27 -1.50 -13.21 -2.78
CA ALA A 27 -2.48 -12.26 -3.29
C ALA A 27 -3.19 -12.82 -4.52
N GLN A 28 -2.45 -13.34 -5.50
CA GLN A 28 -3.02 -13.95 -6.71
C GLN A 28 -3.93 -15.14 -6.38
N ARG A 29 -3.48 -16.05 -5.51
CA ARG A 29 -4.25 -17.24 -5.13
C ARG A 29 -5.55 -16.88 -4.40
N GLU A 30 -5.51 -15.84 -3.57
CA GLU A 30 -6.65 -15.37 -2.79
C GLU A 30 -7.43 -14.26 -3.52
N ARG A 31 -7.15 -14.03 -4.81
CA ARG A 31 -7.77 -13.02 -5.68
C ARG A 31 -7.75 -11.60 -5.13
N ASN A 32 -6.74 -11.26 -4.35
CA ASN A 32 -6.50 -9.89 -3.92
C ASN A 32 -5.77 -9.10 -5.01
N VAL A 33 -6.03 -7.80 -5.09
CA VAL A 33 -5.20 -6.87 -5.85
C VAL A 33 -3.83 -6.82 -5.22
N PHE A 34 -2.78 -6.91 -6.04
CA PHE A 34 -1.40 -6.77 -5.60
C PHE A 34 -0.79 -5.51 -6.19
N TRP A 35 -0.39 -4.58 -5.32
CA TRP A 35 0.29 -3.35 -5.71
C TRP A 35 1.66 -3.25 -5.08
N ARG A 36 2.60 -2.73 -5.84
CA ARG A 36 4.00 -2.65 -5.45
C ARG A 36 4.60 -1.35 -5.99
N THR A 37 5.34 -0.65 -5.16
CA THR A 37 6.07 0.55 -5.56
C THR A 37 7.38 0.65 -4.80
N SER A 38 8.39 1.25 -5.44
CA SER A 38 9.68 1.53 -4.84
C SER A 38 9.85 3.04 -4.66
N LEU A 39 10.10 3.47 -3.42
CA LEU A 39 10.24 4.87 -3.01
C LEU A 39 11.70 5.29 -2.80
N ARG A 40 12.65 4.51 -3.34
CA ARG A 40 14.11 4.66 -3.16
C ARG A 40 14.63 6.09 -3.43
N ASP A 41 14.16 6.71 -4.50
CA ASP A 41 14.72 7.96 -5.02
C ASP A 41 13.74 9.14 -4.92
N MET A 42 12.71 9.04 -4.06
CA MET A 42 11.77 10.13 -3.88
C MET A 42 12.46 11.31 -3.16
N ALA A 43 12.56 12.46 -3.83
CA ALA A 43 13.11 13.66 -3.24
C ALA A 43 12.01 14.51 -2.57
N THR A 44 10.85 14.57 -3.21
CA THR A 44 9.72 15.40 -2.76
C THR A 44 8.44 14.58 -2.60
N LYS A 45 7.46 15.16 -1.90
CA LYS A 45 6.11 14.59 -1.79
C LYS A 45 5.44 14.40 -3.15
N ALA A 46 5.68 15.31 -4.09
CA ALA A 46 5.13 15.22 -5.44
C ALA A 46 5.70 14.01 -6.20
N ASP A 47 7.01 13.76 -6.07
CA ASP A 47 7.66 12.59 -6.69
C ASP A 47 7.09 11.28 -6.13
N ALA A 48 6.90 11.21 -4.81
CA ALA A 48 6.31 10.06 -4.16
C ALA A 48 4.88 9.79 -4.66
N VAL A 49 4.04 10.82 -4.72
CA VAL A 49 2.67 10.71 -5.23
C VAL A 49 2.66 10.27 -6.69
N ALA A 50 3.48 10.89 -7.54
CA ALA A 50 3.58 10.54 -8.95
C ALA A 50 3.99 9.07 -9.14
N LYS A 51 4.99 8.60 -8.38
CA LYS A 51 5.47 7.22 -8.43
C LYS A 51 4.40 6.21 -8.02
N ILE A 52 3.69 6.47 -6.91
CA ILE A 52 2.64 5.56 -6.42
C ILE A 52 1.49 5.49 -7.42
N VAL A 53 1.08 6.64 -7.96
CA VAL A 53 0.00 6.71 -8.95
C VAL A 53 0.35 5.91 -10.21
N GLU A 54 1.56 6.10 -10.74
CA GLU A 54 2.06 5.38 -11.92
C GLU A 54 2.06 3.86 -11.67
N ASP A 55 2.69 3.42 -10.58
CA ASP A 55 2.84 1.99 -10.28
C ASP A 55 1.50 1.30 -9.98
N PHE A 56 0.53 2.02 -9.42
CA PHE A 56 -0.77 1.47 -9.06
C PHE A 56 -1.78 1.57 -10.23
N GLY A 57 -1.41 2.23 -11.34
CA GLY A 57 -2.29 2.45 -12.48
C GLY A 57 -3.45 3.42 -12.17
N LEU A 58 -3.23 4.37 -11.25
CA LEU A 58 -4.22 5.37 -10.86
C LEU A 58 -4.09 6.63 -11.75
N GLY A 59 -5.11 7.49 -11.71
CA GLY A 59 -5.02 8.82 -12.33
C GLY A 59 -4.15 9.78 -11.50
N ALA A 60 -3.56 10.79 -12.14
CA ALA A 60 -2.71 11.81 -11.49
C ALA A 60 -3.39 12.43 -10.27
N GLN A 61 -2.65 12.56 -9.16
CA GLN A 61 -3.12 13.13 -7.90
C GLN A 61 -2.28 14.34 -7.50
N LYS A 62 -2.88 15.28 -6.77
CA LYS A 62 -2.21 16.51 -6.33
C LYS A 62 -1.47 16.37 -5.00
N GLY A 63 -1.82 15.37 -4.20
CA GLY A 63 -1.28 15.16 -2.86
C GLY A 63 -1.63 13.80 -2.29
N LEU A 64 -1.17 13.56 -1.06
CA LEU A 64 -1.39 12.29 -0.34
C LEU A 64 -2.86 12.07 0.01
N THR A 65 -3.60 13.14 0.35
CA THR A 65 -5.03 13.05 0.66
C THR A 65 -5.84 12.55 -0.53
N GLU A 66 -5.65 13.16 -1.71
CA GLU A 66 -6.36 12.75 -2.93
C GLU A 66 -5.93 11.36 -3.40
N LEU A 67 -4.66 11.01 -3.20
CA LEU A 67 -4.13 9.68 -3.44
C LEU A 67 -4.82 8.62 -2.56
N GLY A 68 -4.87 8.82 -1.24
CA GLY A 68 -5.56 7.91 -0.32
C GLY A 68 -7.02 7.72 -0.71
N ALA A 69 -7.73 8.82 -0.98
CA ALA A 69 -9.10 8.75 -1.46
C ALA A 69 -9.25 8.02 -2.81
N SER A 70 -8.26 8.16 -3.72
CA SER A 70 -8.26 7.43 -4.99
C SER A 70 -8.01 5.94 -4.82
N ILE A 71 -7.15 5.55 -3.88
CA ILE A 71 -6.95 4.15 -3.50
C ILE A 71 -8.26 3.56 -2.99
N VAL A 72 -8.97 4.26 -2.11
CA VAL A 72 -10.24 3.77 -1.58
C VAL A 72 -11.33 3.68 -2.65
N ARG A 73 -11.35 4.59 -3.62
CA ARG A 73 -12.28 4.51 -4.77
C ARG A 73 -11.96 3.38 -5.76
N SER A 74 -10.74 2.81 -5.72
CA SER A 74 -10.34 1.72 -6.61
C SER A 74 -10.99 0.37 -6.26
N VAL A 75 -11.65 0.28 -5.10
CA VAL A 75 -12.35 -0.92 -4.63
C VAL A 75 -13.32 -1.41 -5.72
N PRO A 76 -13.14 -2.65 -6.23
CA PRO A 76 -14.08 -3.24 -7.17
C PRO A 76 -15.48 -3.29 -6.57
N ARG A 77 -16.51 -3.16 -7.41
CA ARG A 77 -17.91 -3.28 -6.96
C ARG A 77 -18.23 -4.64 -6.31
N SER A 78 -17.45 -5.68 -6.62
CA SER A 78 -17.52 -6.95 -5.90
C SER A 78 -16.64 -6.85 -4.64
N ALA A 79 -17.28 -6.84 -3.47
CA ALA A 79 -16.63 -6.74 -2.16
C ALA A 79 -15.85 -8.00 -1.75
N ASP A 80 -15.58 -8.91 -2.69
CA ASP A 80 -14.87 -10.18 -2.46
C ASP A 80 -13.35 -10.07 -2.65
N THR A 81 -12.88 -8.92 -3.14
CA THR A 81 -11.46 -8.68 -3.47
C THR A 81 -10.84 -7.72 -2.46
N GLY A 82 -9.80 -8.17 -1.76
CA GLY A 82 -8.97 -7.31 -0.90
C GLY A 82 -7.72 -6.79 -1.62
N PHE A 83 -6.86 -6.10 -0.86
CA PHE A 83 -5.63 -5.48 -1.34
C PHE A 83 -4.42 -5.97 -0.54
N VAL A 84 -3.34 -6.22 -1.25
CA VAL A 84 -1.99 -6.40 -0.71
C VAL A 84 -1.09 -5.35 -1.34
N VAL A 85 -0.59 -4.42 -0.53
CA VAL A 85 0.26 -3.32 -0.97
C VAL A 85 1.66 -3.50 -0.41
N VAL A 86 2.67 -3.30 -1.26
CA VAL A 86 4.09 -3.38 -0.87
C VAL A 86 4.78 -2.07 -1.23
N LEU A 87 5.25 -1.36 -0.20
CA LEU A 87 6.06 -0.15 -0.30
C LEU A 87 7.52 -0.50 -0.03
N GLU A 88 8.37 -0.39 -1.04
CA GLU A 88 9.78 -0.74 -0.91
C GLU A 88 10.66 0.49 -0.74
N HIS A 89 11.76 0.30 -0.02
CA HIS A 89 12.86 1.27 0.06
C HIS A 89 12.43 2.63 0.64
N LEU A 90 11.60 2.64 1.68
CA LEU A 90 11.31 3.89 2.38
C LEU A 90 12.60 4.44 3.00
N PRO A 91 13.00 5.68 2.68
CA PRO A 91 14.22 6.28 3.22
C PRO A 91 14.11 6.49 4.73
N THR A 92 15.15 6.09 5.46
CA THR A 92 15.21 6.16 6.93
C THR A 92 15.77 7.47 7.50
N ARG A 93 16.38 8.32 6.67
CA ARG A 93 17.09 9.53 7.14
C ARG A 93 16.55 10.83 6.53
N ALA A 94 16.99 11.18 5.33
CA ALA A 94 16.79 12.51 4.77
C ALA A 94 15.30 12.88 4.57
N GLN A 95 14.44 11.88 4.33
CA GLN A 95 13.00 12.07 4.11
C GLN A 95 12.14 11.34 5.16
N TYR A 96 12.65 11.11 6.38
CA TYR A 96 11.90 10.39 7.42
C TYR A 96 10.52 10.97 7.71
N ALA A 97 10.40 12.31 7.78
CA ALA A 97 9.12 12.98 8.01
C ALA A 97 8.11 12.69 6.88
N LEU A 98 8.54 12.78 5.62
CA LEU A 98 7.70 12.45 4.47
C LEU A 98 7.32 10.97 4.45
N CYS A 99 8.23 10.06 4.85
CA CYS A 99 7.91 8.65 5.00
C CYS A 99 6.81 8.42 6.04
N GLN A 100 6.85 9.12 7.18
CA GLN A 100 5.78 9.02 8.16
C GLN A 100 4.45 9.51 7.59
N GLU A 101 4.43 10.64 6.88
CA GLU A 101 3.22 11.15 6.23
C GLU A 101 2.63 10.17 5.20
N ILE A 102 3.47 9.49 4.42
CA ILE A 102 3.04 8.46 3.47
C ILE A 102 2.44 7.27 4.23
N LEU A 103 3.12 6.80 5.28
CA LEU A 103 2.63 5.68 6.09
C LEU A 103 1.33 6.03 6.82
N ASP A 104 1.18 7.26 7.31
CA ASP A 104 -0.05 7.77 7.92
C ASP A 104 -1.20 7.75 6.93
N MET A 105 -0.99 8.24 5.71
CA MET A 105 -2.00 8.15 4.64
C MET A 105 -2.43 6.71 4.37
N PHE A 106 -1.49 5.75 4.31
CA PHE A 106 -1.84 4.34 4.13
C PHE A 106 -2.56 3.73 5.35
N ARG A 107 -2.35 4.24 6.56
CA ARG A 107 -3.08 3.83 7.77
C ARG A 107 -4.52 4.31 7.71
N ASP A 108 -4.72 5.57 7.34
CA ASP A 108 -6.06 6.15 7.15
C ASP A 108 -6.84 5.36 6.08
N VAL A 109 -6.18 5.00 4.97
CA VAL A 109 -6.75 4.14 3.93
C VAL A 109 -7.12 2.75 4.48
N ALA A 110 -6.24 2.13 5.28
CA ALA A 110 -6.50 0.81 5.85
C ALA A 110 -7.72 0.82 6.79
N ASP A 111 -7.87 1.88 7.58
CA ASP A 111 -9.01 2.07 8.48
C ASP A 111 -10.30 2.28 7.67
N GLU A 112 -10.28 3.16 6.64
CA GLU A 112 -11.45 3.39 5.78
C GLU A 112 -11.88 2.13 4.99
N MET A 113 -10.92 1.32 4.53
CA MET A 113 -11.19 0.03 3.90
C MET A 113 -11.85 -0.95 4.89
N GLY A 114 -11.41 -0.93 6.15
CA GLY A 114 -12.01 -1.71 7.23
C GLY A 114 -13.47 -1.38 7.47
N ASP A 115 -13.82 -0.10 7.50
CA ASP A 115 -15.22 0.34 7.62
C ASP A 115 -16.09 -0.12 6.44
N LYS A 116 -15.48 -0.33 5.27
CA LYS A 116 -16.12 -0.86 4.05
C LYS A 116 -16.11 -2.40 3.97
N ASN A 117 -15.60 -3.09 4.99
CA ASN A 117 -15.38 -4.55 5.01
C ASN A 117 -14.47 -5.05 3.87
N VAL A 118 -13.52 -4.23 3.42
CA VAL A 118 -12.51 -4.61 2.43
C VAL A 118 -11.20 -4.85 3.17
N ALA A 119 -10.54 -5.98 2.93
CA ALA A 119 -9.23 -6.25 3.51
C ALA A 119 -8.15 -5.42 2.80
N PHE A 120 -7.33 -4.69 3.55
CA PHE A 120 -6.23 -3.87 3.06
C PHE A 120 -4.95 -4.12 3.87
N ARG A 121 -4.02 -4.89 3.32
CA ARG A 121 -2.76 -5.26 3.98
C ARG A 121 -1.59 -4.53 3.32
N CYS A 122 -1.05 -3.52 3.99
CA CYS A 122 0.09 -2.77 3.51
C CYS A 122 1.37 -3.17 4.25
N PHE A 123 2.39 -3.51 3.47
CA PHE A 123 3.72 -3.88 3.93
C PHE A 123 4.73 -2.84 3.49
N PHE A 124 5.64 -2.44 4.38
CA PHE A 124 6.72 -1.53 4.03
C PHE A 124 8.11 -2.08 4.38
N SER A 125 9.11 -1.77 3.55
CA SER A 125 10.52 -1.98 3.88
C SER A 125 11.24 -0.64 4.02
N ALA A 126 12.04 -0.51 5.07
CA ALA A 126 12.89 0.65 5.30
C ALA A 126 14.30 0.36 4.79
N HIS A 127 14.96 1.37 4.20
CA HIS A 127 16.33 1.28 3.70
C HIS A 127 17.15 2.52 4.12
#